data_AF-A0A7C5SZA5-F1
#
_entry.id   AF-A0A7C5SZA5-F1
#
_cell.length_a   1.000
_cell.length_b   1.000
_cell.length_c   1.000
_cell.angle_alpha   90.00
_cell.angle_beta   90.00
_cell.angle_gamma   90.00
#
_symmetry.space_group_name_H-M   'P 1'
#
loop_
_entity.id
_entity.type
_entity.pdbx_description
1 polymer ?
#
loop_
_entity_poly.entity_id
_entity_poly.type
_entity_poly.pdbx_seq_one_letter_code
_entity_poly.pdbx_strand_id
1 'polypeptide(L)'
;MNLAELGLEHIPEIQVPQQLILALKEFELSHKRFLVLWGPTGTYKTTAVKQFLRNLAKEIFAQKGKVRSYDIKFVRFVDMPKLWAEDEEVFYRTKLLAIDDLVFSPALPERFLMQLFSLIDYRYTIPCKTIITTNHDLTRLLEGEVSFQQRIASRLCDENLSMLVFSKVRYRTPNRPNTGTVKW
;
A
#
# COMPACT_ATOMS: atom_id res chain seq x y z
N MET A 1 -7.96 -17.35 -13.02
CA MET A 1 -7.37 -16.45 -12.00
C MET A 1 -8.27 -16.45 -10.77
N ASN A 2 -7.75 -16.80 -9.59
CA ASN A 2 -8.50 -16.76 -8.34
C ASN A 2 -8.21 -15.44 -7.61
N LEU A 3 -9.14 -14.50 -7.60
CA LEU A 3 -8.92 -13.18 -6.98
C LEU A 3 -8.81 -13.25 -5.46
N ALA A 4 -9.50 -14.19 -4.81
CA ALA A 4 -9.47 -14.33 -3.35
C ALA A 4 -8.08 -14.78 -2.86
N GLU A 5 -7.42 -15.67 -3.61
CA GLU A 5 -6.04 -16.10 -3.32
C GLU A 5 -5.04 -14.93 -3.36
N LEU A 6 -5.31 -13.93 -4.22
CA LEU A 6 -4.51 -12.72 -4.34
C LEU A 6 -4.89 -11.63 -3.32
N GLY A 7 -5.94 -11.80 -2.51
CA GLY A 7 -6.50 -10.78 -1.62
C GLY A 7 -7.26 -9.66 -2.35
N LEU A 8 -7.70 -9.93 -3.58
CA LEU A 8 -8.35 -8.98 -4.48
C LEU A 8 -9.87 -9.19 -4.56
N GLU A 9 -10.48 -9.71 -3.51
CA GLU A 9 -11.93 -9.75 -3.36
C GLU A 9 -12.54 -8.38 -3.07
N HIS A 10 -13.82 -8.23 -3.43
CA HIS A 10 -14.64 -7.04 -3.16
C HIS A 10 -13.99 -5.72 -3.60
N ILE A 11 -13.86 -5.52 -4.90
CA ILE A 11 -13.29 -4.29 -5.49
C ILE A 11 -14.45 -3.40 -5.94
N PRO A 12 -14.68 -2.24 -5.30
CA PRO A 12 -15.73 -1.32 -5.72
C PRO A 12 -15.48 -0.82 -7.15
N GLU A 13 -16.54 -0.78 -7.95
CA GLU A 13 -16.54 -0.20 -9.30
C GLU A 13 -16.77 1.31 -9.22
N ILE A 14 -15.85 2.02 -8.58
CA ILE A 14 -15.85 3.47 -8.48
C ILE A 14 -14.68 4.05 -9.27
N GLN A 15 -14.89 5.20 -9.90
CA GLN A 15 -13.81 5.90 -10.58
C GLN A 15 -12.82 6.44 -9.55
N VAL A 16 -11.57 6.03 -9.68
CA VAL A 16 -10.45 6.47 -8.83
C VAL A 16 -9.82 7.73 -9.42
N PRO A 17 -9.37 8.70 -8.59
CA PRO A 17 -8.64 9.88 -9.08
C PRO A 17 -7.46 9.51 -9.97
N GLN A 18 -7.36 10.17 -11.13
CA GLN A 18 -6.33 9.87 -12.14
C GLN A 18 -4.90 9.97 -11.58
N GLN A 19 -4.66 10.91 -10.65
CA GLN A 19 -3.37 11.06 -9.96
C GLN A 19 -2.91 9.75 -9.30
N LEU A 20 -3.79 9.01 -8.62
CA LEU A 20 -3.42 7.76 -7.95
C LEU A 20 -3.11 6.66 -8.96
N ILE A 21 -3.86 6.61 -10.07
CA ILE A 21 -3.62 5.64 -11.15
C ILE A 21 -2.28 5.93 -11.84
N LEU A 22 -1.96 7.20 -12.11
CA LEU A 22 -0.69 7.60 -12.69
C LEU A 22 0.47 7.23 -11.76
N ALA A 23 0.37 7.55 -10.47
CA ALA A 23 1.37 7.16 -9.48
C ALA A 23 1.59 5.64 -9.44
N LEU A 24 0.54 4.82 -9.53
CA LEU A 24 0.68 3.36 -9.54
C LEU A 24 1.42 2.86 -10.78
N LYS A 25 1.14 3.44 -11.96
CA LYS A 25 1.81 3.09 -13.22
C LYS A 25 3.26 3.58 -13.26
N GLU A 26 3.52 4.80 -12.82
CA GLU A 26 4.87 5.35 -12.69
C GLU A 26 5.70 4.51 -11.72
N PHE A 27 5.10 4.12 -10.59
CA PHE A 27 5.75 3.22 -9.64
C PHE A 27 6.13 1.90 -10.30
N GLU A 28 5.20 1.25 -11.00
CA GLU A 28 5.44 -0.03 -11.68
C GLU A 28 6.65 0.03 -12.63
N LEU A 29 6.76 1.11 -13.40
CA LEU A 29 7.82 1.29 -14.40
C LEU A 29 9.14 1.82 -13.81
N SER A 30 9.12 2.40 -12.62
CA SER A 30 10.30 2.99 -11.98
C SER A 30 11.25 1.95 -11.37
N HIS A 31 12.46 2.38 -10.99
CA HIS A 31 13.37 1.59 -10.15
C HIS A 31 13.01 1.63 -8.65
N LYS A 32 11.94 2.35 -8.27
CA LYS A 32 11.52 2.44 -6.87
C LYS A 32 11.03 1.08 -6.39
N ARG A 33 11.32 0.80 -5.12
CA ARG A 33 10.93 -0.41 -4.40
C ARG A 33 9.65 -0.21 -3.61
N PHE A 34 9.41 1.01 -3.12
CA PHE A 34 8.20 1.32 -2.36
C PHE A 34 7.37 2.41 -3.03
N LEU A 35 6.06 2.24 -3.01
CA LEU A 35 5.09 3.29 -3.21
C LEU A 35 4.27 3.43 -1.93
N VAL A 36 4.32 4.58 -1.30
CA VAL A 36 3.51 4.87 -0.11
C VAL A 36 2.40 5.84 -0.51
N LEU A 37 1.18 5.33 -0.59
CA LEU A 37 -0.02 6.13 -0.71
C LEU A 37 -0.49 6.49 0.70
N TRP A 38 -0.45 7.76 1.06
CA TRP A 38 -0.82 8.19 2.41
C TRP A 38 -1.88 9.29 2.41
N GLY A 39 -2.61 9.41 3.52
CA GLY A 39 -3.59 10.47 3.73
C GLY A 39 -4.87 9.98 4.39
N PRO A 40 -5.90 10.82 4.57
CA PRO A 40 -7.08 10.47 5.37
C PRO A 40 -7.83 9.23 4.88
N THR A 41 -8.70 8.69 5.73
CA THR A 41 -9.61 7.60 5.32
C THR A 41 -10.59 8.06 4.24
N GLY A 42 -11.02 7.13 3.39
CA GLY A 42 -11.97 7.42 2.32
C GLY A 42 -11.39 8.24 1.16
N THR A 43 -10.07 8.21 0.96
CA THR A 43 -9.37 8.90 -0.14
C THR A 43 -8.92 7.99 -1.27
N TYR A 44 -9.70 6.94 -1.57
CA TYR A 44 -9.50 6.01 -2.68
C TYR A 44 -8.20 5.19 -2.68
N LYS A 45 -7.29 5.31 -1.70
CA LYS A 45 -6.00 4.60 -1.66
C LYS A 45 -6.16 3.10 -1.88
N THR A 46 -6.92 2.42 -1.02
CA THR A 46 -7.19 0.98 -1.10
C THR A 46 -7.84 0.58 -2.43
N THR A 47 -8.86 1.33 -2.86
CA THR A 47 -9.55 1.04 -4.12
C THR A 47 -8.63 1.19 -5.33
N ALA A 48 -7.80 2.23 -5.35
CA ALA A 48 -6.82 2.48 -6.40
C ALA A 48 -5.87 1.30 -6.53
N VAL A 49 -5.28 0.86 -5.42
CA VAL A 49 -4.37 -0.28 -5.37
C VAL A 49 -5.07 -1.56 -5.83
N LYS A 50 -6.25 -1.88 -5.28
CA LYS A 50 -6.98 -3.09 -5.67
C LYS A 50 -7.35 -3.09 -7.16
N GLN A 51 -7.84 -1.97 -7.71
CA GLN A 51 -8.17 -1.87 -9.14
C GLN A 51 -6.92 -2.03 -10.02
N PHE A 52 -5.82 -1.38 -9.64
CA PHE A 52 -4.54 -1.51 -10.34
C PHE A 52 -4.03 -2.96 -10.33
N LEU A 53 -3.95 -3.59 -9.16
CA LEU A 53 -3.50 -4.98 -9.03
C LEU A 53 -4.40 -5.97 -9.78
N ARG A 54 -5.72 -5.75 -9.79
CA ARG A 54 -6.65 -6.57 -10.57
C ARG A 54 -6.36 -6.48 -12.07
N ASN A 55 -6.12 -5.28 -12.58
CA ASN A 55 -5.81 -5.09 -14.00
C ASN A 55 -4.47 -5.73 -14.35
N LEU A 56 -3.44 -5.52 -13.53
CA LEU A 56 -2.15 -6.17 -13.73
C LEU A 56 -2.24 -7.70 -13.66
N ALA A 57 -3.03 -8.25 -12.72
CA ALA A 57 -3.27 -9.68 -12.66
C ALA A 57 -3.95 -10.22 -13.93
N LYS A 58 -4.90 -9.47 -14.52
CA LYS A 58 -5.49 -9.85 -15.82
C LYS A 58 -4.46 -9.87 -16.94
N GLU A 59 -3.55 -8.89 -16.98
CA GLU A 59 -2.48 -8.82 -17.98
C GLU A 59 -1.50 -10.00 -17.83
N ILE A 60 -1.06 -10.31 -16.60
CA ILE A 60 -0.20 -11.47 -16.31
C ILE A 60 -0.91 -12.77 -16.70
N PHE A 61 -2.21 -12.89 -16.39
CA PHE A 61 -3.00 -14.06 -16.76
C PHE A 61 -3.08 -14.24 -18.28
N ALA A 62 -3.32 -13.15 -19.02
CA ALA A 62 -3.36 -13.19 -20.48
C ALA A 62 -2.02 -13.62 -21.09
N GLN A 63 -0.90 -13.22 -20.50
CA GLN A 63 0.45 -13.57 -20.99
C GLN A 63 0.90 -14.98 -20.59
N LYS A 64 0.56 -15.45 -19.39
CA LYS A 64 1.14 -16.67 -18.79
C LYS A 64 0.13 -17.80 -18.54
N GLY A 65 -1.16 -17.56 -18.76
CA GLY A 65 -2.25 -18.48 -18.45
C GLY A 65 -2.51 -18.71 -16.96
N LYS A 66 -1.73 -18.08 -16.05
CA LYS A 66 -1.88 -18.17 -14.59
C LYS A 66 -1.26 -16.98 -13.88
N VAL A 67 -1.78 -16.70 -12.68
CA VAL A 67 -1.25 -15.70 -11.72
C VAL A 67 -1.20 -16.40 -10.37
N ARG A 68 -0.08 -16.30 -9.67
CA ARG A 68 0.11 -16.94 -8.35
C ARG A 68 0.30 -15.88 -7.26
N SER A 69 0.19 -16.28 -5.99
CA SER A 69 0.44 -15.38 -4.86
C SER A 69 1.85 -14.74 -4.90
N TYR A 70 2.86 -15.42 -5.43
CA TYR A 70 4.21 -14.85 -5.59
C TYR A 70 4.35 -13.87 -6.77
N ASP A 71 3.36 -13.77 -7.68
CA ASP A 71 3.37 -12.72 -8.70
C ASP A 71 2.79 -11.43 -8.12
N ILE A 72 1.60 -11.49 -7.49
CA ILE A 72 0.92 -10.37 -6.86
C ILE A 72 0.24 -10.85 -5.57
N LYS A 73 0.35 -10.06 -4.50
CA LYS A 73 -0.41 -10.29 -3.27
C LYS A 73 -0.88 -8.96 -2.69
N PHE A 74 -2.17 -8.87 -2.38
CA PHE A 74 -2.75 -7.81 -1.57
C PHE A 74 -3.04 -8.36 -0.17
N VAL A 75 -2.64 -7.62 0.86
CA VAL A 75 -2.85 -7.99 2.26
C VAL A 75 -3.28 -6.77 3.05
N ARG A 76 -4.33 -6.88 3.86
CA ARG A 76 -4.63 -5.85 4.87
C ARG A 76 -3.70 -6.04 6.05
N PHE A 77 -3.19 -4.94 6.59
CA PHE A 77 -2.27 -4.94 7.73
C PHE A 77 -2.79 -5.77 8.92
N VAL A 78 -4.09 -5.66 9.20
CA VAL A 78 -4.76 -6.40 10.29
C VAL A 78 -4.77 -7.92 10.09
N ASP A 79 -4.70 -8.39 8.84
CA ASP A 79 -4.71 -9.82 8.51
C ASP A 79 -3.29 -10.40 8.42
N MET A 80 -2.25 -9.54 8.41
CA MET A 80 -0.86 -9.97 8.27
C MET A 80 -0.42 -11.00 9.31
N PRO A 81 -0.69 -10.87 10.63
CA PRO A 81 -0.23 -11.85 11.62
C PRO A 81 -0.73 -13.27 11.32
N LYS A 82 -1.99 -13.38 10.89
CA LYS A 82 -2.59 -14.67 10.53
C LYS A 82 -1.92 -15.23 9.26
N LEU A 83 -1.81 -14.42 8.22
CA LEU A 83 -1.23 -14.84 6.95
C LEU A 83 0.26 -15.19 7.06
N TRP A 84 1.00 -14.50 7.93
CA TRP A 84 2.40 -14.83 8.23
C TRP A 84 2.54 -16.22 8.83
N ALA A 85 1.62 -16.61 9.72
CA ALA A 85 1.62 -17.95 10.31
C ALA A 85 1.23 -19.04 9.29
N GLU A 86 0.47 -18.69 8.25
CA GLU A 86 0.04 -19.62 7.19
C GLU A 86 1.11 -19.80 6.10
N ASP A 87 1.69 -18.70 5.61
CA ASP A 87 2.72 -18.71 4.56
C ASP A 87 3.57 -17.42 4.66
N GLU A 88 4.64 -17.48 5.45
CA GLU A 88 5.57 -16.36 5.61
C GLU A 88 6.28 -15.98 4.30
N GLU A 89 6.65 -16.98 3.49
CA GLU A 89 7.43 -16.79 2.25
C GLU A 89 6.70 -15.92 1.23
N VAL A 90 5.36 -15.88 1.27
CA VAL A 90 4.57 -15.00 0.40
C VAL A 90 4.95 -13.54 0.57
N PHE A 91 5.28 -13.08 1.77
CA PHE A 91 5.62 -11.68 2.00
C PHE A 91 6.99 -11.33 1.40
N TYR A 92 7.95 -12.24 1.49
CA TYR A 92 9.32 -12.02 1.02
C TYR A 92 9.46 -12.22 -0.49
N ARG A 93 8.80 -13.24 -1.06
CA ARG A 93 9.01 -13.67 -2.46
C ARG A 93 8.06 -13.04 -3.46
N THR A 94 6.98 -12.42 -3.01
CA THR A 94 6.02 -11.80 -3.93
C THR A 94 6.67 -10.63 -4.67
N LYS A 95 6.57 -10.66 -6.02
CA LYS A 95 7.15 -9.62 -6.89
C LYS A 95 6.53 -8.26 -6.66
N LEU A 96 5.20 -8.21 -6.51
CA LEU A 96 4.45 -7.02 -6.15
C LEU A 96 3.52 -7.29 -4.96
N LEU A 97 3.96 -6.85 -3.78
CA LEU A 97 3.21 -6.95 -2.54
C LEU A 97 2.48 -5.63 -2.27
N ALA A 98 1.20 -5.67 -1.91
CA ALA A 98 0.48 -4.52 -1.38
C ALA A 98 0.10 -4.76 0.08
N ILE A 99 0.55 -3.87 0.97
CA ILE A 99 0.17 -3.84 2.38
C ILE A 99 -0.79 -2.66 2.57
N ASP A 100 -2.05 -2.98 2.79
CA ASP A 100 -3.12 -2.00 2.93
C ASP A 100 -3.37 -1.62 4.39
N ASP A 101 -3.64 -0.34 4.63
CA ASP A 101 -3.92 0.25 5.93
C ASP A 101 -2.83 -0.06 6.97
N LEU A 102 -1.57 0.16 6.62
CA LEU A 102 -0.47 0.14 7.59
C LEU A 102 -0.75 1.17 8.69
N VAL A 103 -0.85 0.69 9.92
CA VAL A 103 -1.12 1.50 11.11
C VAL A 103 -0.06 1.27 12.17
N PHE A 104 0.46 2.34 12.76
CA PHE A 104 1.30 2.27 13.94
C PHE A 104 0.48 2.63 15.18
N SER A 105 0.51 1.73 16.16
CA SER A 105 -0.14 1.92 17.46
C SER A 105 0.80 1.43 18.57
N PRO A 106 0.84 2.10 19.73
CA PRO A 106 1.57 1.61 20.90
C PRO A 106 1.12 0.23 21.38
N ALA A 107 -0.11 -0.18 21.03
CA ALA A 107 -0.65 -1.49 21.39
C ALA A 107 -0.15 -2.63 20.49
N LEU A 108 0.62 -2.35 19.43
CA LEU A 108 1.18 -3.39 18.57
C LEU A 108 2.24 -4.20 19.34
N PRO A 109 2.19 -5.54 19.30
CA PRO A 109 3.24 -6.36 19.90
C PRO A 109 4.60 -6.06 19.27
N GLU A 110 5.63 -5.87 20.11
CA GLU A 110 6.99 -5.58 19.65
C GLU A 110 7.52 -6.64 18.69
N ARG A 111 7.24 -7.93 18.95
CA ARG A 111 7.57 -9.04 18.05
C ARG A 111 7.02 -8.85 16.62
N PHE A 112 5.83 -8.30 16.50
CA PHE A 112 5.20 -8.07 15.20
C PHE A 112 5.86 -6.88 14.49
N LEU A 113 6.24 -5.84 15.22
CA LEU A 113 7.01 -4.72 14.68
C LEU A 113 8.41 -5.15 14.23
N MET A 114 9.06 -6.07 14.95
CA MET A 114 10.33 -6.67 14.55
C MET A 114 10.20 -7.45 13.24
N GLN A 115 9.16 -8.30 13.12
CA GLN A 115 8.89 -9.05 11.90
C GLN A 115 8.57 -8.14 10.71
N LEU A 116 7.74 -7.11 10.93
CA LEU A 116 7.44 -6.11 9.93
C LEU A 116 8.68 -5.34 9.49
N PHE A 117 9.54 -4.95 10.44
CA PHE A 117 10.82 -4.33 10.12
C PHE A 117 11.70 -5.25 9.27
N SER A 118 11.85 -6.52 9.66
CA SER A 118 12.62 -7.52 8.90
C SER A 118 12.11 -7.66 7.47
N LEU A 119 10.80 -7.71 7.26
CA LEU A 119 10.18 -7.76 5.94
C LEU A 119 10.49 -6.50 5.11
N ILE A 120 10.28 -5.32 5.69
CA ILE A 120 10.52 -4.06 4.98
C ILE A 120 12.01 -3.91 4.65
N ASP A 121 12.92 -4.25 5.57
CA ASP A 121 14.36 -4.18 5.35
C ASP A 121 14.83 -5.19 4.29
N TYR A 122 14.31 -6.41 4.30
CA TYR A 122 14.57 -7.38 3.24
C TYR A 122 14.12 -6.85 1.87
N ARG A 123 12.86 -6.38 1.75
CA ARG A 123 12.34 -5.83 0.49
C ARG A 123 13.01 -4.52 0.09
N TYR A 124 13.61 -3.82 1.04
CA TYR A 124 14.45 -2.66 0.78
C TYR A 124 15.79 -3.05 0.14
N THR A 125 16.29 -4.27 0.34
CA THR A 125 17.56 -4.77 -0.24
C THR A 125 17.40 -5.61 -1.51
N ILE A 126 16.22 -6.16 -1.78
CA ILE A 126 15.93 -6.92 -3.01
C ILE A 126 15.01 -6.19 -4.02
N PRO A 127 15.03 -6.52 -5.33
CA PRO A 127 14.21 -5.85 -6.35
C PRO A 127 12.75 -6.36 -6.39
N CYS A 128 12.08 -6.44 -5.25
CA CYS A 128 10.65 -6.71 -5.18
C CYS A 128 9.88 -5.44 -4.78
N LYS A 129 8.80 -5.14 -5.49
CA LYS A 129 8.02 -3.91 -5.32
C LYS A 129 6.99 -4.06 -4.21
N THR A 130 6.81 -2.99 -3.43
CA THR A 130 5.85 -2.94 -2.33
C THR A 130 5.00 -1.69 -2.45
N ILE A 131 3.68 -1.84 -2.48
CA ILE A 131 2.74 -0.73 -2.35
C ILE A 131 2.26 -0.72 -0.90
N ILE A 132 2.26 0.43 -0.26
CA ILE A 132 1.77 0.62 1.09
C ILE A 132 0.67 1.68 1.05
N THR A 133 -0.47 1.38 1.66
CA THR A 133 -1.46 2.42 1.97
C THR A 133 -1.43 2.69 3.47
N THR A 134 -1.54 3.96 3.85
CA THR A 134 -1.56 4.33 5.27
C THR A 134 -2.33 5.63 5.51
N ASN A 135 -2.83 5.82 6.73
CA ASN A 135 -3.33 7.11 7.18
C ASN A 135 -2.27 7.91 7.94
N HIS A 136 -1.11 7.32 8.22
CA HIS A 136 0.00 8.00 8.89
C HIS A 136 0.78 8.86 7.92
N ASP A 137 1.17 10.04 8.39
CA ASP A 137 2.26 10.79 7.80
C ASP A 137 3.58 10.21 8.34
N LEU A 138 4.19 9.31 7.56
CA LEU A 138 5.39 8.58 7.98
C LEU A 138 6.59 9.50 8.21
N THR A 139 6.63 10.68 7.58
CA THR A 139 7.74 11.62 7.75
C THR A 139 7.85 12.13 9.19
N ARG A 140 6.72 12.24 9.89
CA ARG A 140 6.66 12.61 11.31
C ARG A 140 7.23 11.54 12.24
N LEU A 141 7.30 10.29 11.77
CA LEU A 141 7.89 9.19 12.53
C LEU A 141 9.41 9.12 12.38
N LEU A 142 10.01 9.96 11.52
CA LEU A 142 11.46 10.07 11.39
C LEU A 142 12.10 10.84 12.55
N GLU A 143 11.31 11.65 13.24
CA GLU A 143 11.73 12.43 14.40
C GLU A 143 11.49 11.64 15.70
N GLY A 144 12.36 11.80 16.70
CA GLY A 144 12.21 11.20 18.03
C GLY A 144 13.10 9.98 18.30
N GLU A 145 12.71 9.19 19.31
CA GLU A 145 13.48 8.06 19.82
C GLU A 145 13.55 6.87 18.87
N VAL A 146 14.69 6.16 18.93
CA VAL A 146 14.95 4.97 18.11
C VAL A 146 13.98 3.86 18.45
N SER A 147 13.08 3.59 17.51
CA SER A 147 12.04 2.57 17.59
C SER A 147 11.93 1.78 16.28
N PHE A 148 11.27 0.62 16.30
CA PHE A 148 11.00 -0.13 15.07
C PHE A 148 10.12 0.67 14.10
N GLN A 149 9.19 1.49 14.61
CA GLN A 149 8.34 2.36 13.82
C GLN A 149 9.18 3.39 13.05
N GLN A 150 10.13 4.05 13.72
CA GLN A 150 11.04 5.01 13.08
C GLN A 150 11.92 4.31 12.02
N ARG A 151 12.44 3.11 12.32
CA ARG A 151 13.26 2.34 11.36
C ARG A 151 12.47 1.93 10.12
N ILE A 152 11.21 1.48 10.30
CA ILE A 152 10.31 1.18 9.18
C ILE A 152 10.05 2.45 8.38
N ALA A 153 9.68 3.56 9.03
CA ALA A 153 9.45 4.84 8.36
C ALA A 153 10.67 5.30 7.57
N SER A 154 11.88 5.18 8.13
CA SER A 154 13.13 5.54 7.44
C SER A 154 13.32 4.80 6.11
N ARG A 155 13.01 3.49 6.07
CA ARG A 155 13.07 2.70 4.83
C ARG A 155 11.99 3.12 3.82
N LEU A 156 10.77 3.36 4.31
CA LEU A 156 9.62 3.72 3.47
C LEU A 156 9.66 5.16 2.97
N CYS A 157 10.46 6.03 3.61
CA CYS A 157 10.65 7.43 3.23
C CYS A 157 11.97 7.70 2.49
N ASP A 158 12.83 6.70 2.28
CA ASP A 158 14.05 6.89 1.48
C ASP A 158 13.71 7.28 0.05
N GLU A 159 13.99 8.54 -0.31
CA GLU A 159 13.66 9.12 -1.61
C GLU A 159 14.34 8.39 -2.79
N ASN A 160 15.44 7.67 -2.56
CA ASN A 160 16.09 6.89 -3.62
C ASN A 160 15.26 5.67 -4.02
N LEU A 161 14.57 5.06 -3.06
CA LEU A 161 13.87 3.79 -3.26
C LEU A 161 12.35 3.89 -3.10
N SER A 162 11.84 5.02 -2.62
CA SER A 162 10.43 5.20 -2.31
C SER A 162 9.82 6.35 -3.10
N MET A 163 8.55 6.19 -3.48
CA MET A 163 7.70 7.25 -3.98
C MET A 163 6.59 7.51 -2.97
N LEU A 164 6.52 8.74 -2.44
CA LEU A 164 5.51 9.15 -1.47
C LEU A 164 4.42 9.95 -2.17
N VAL A 165 3.16 9.51 -2.06
CA VAL A 165 2.02 10.15 -2.73
C VAL A 165 0.90 10.41 -1.74
N PHE A 166 0.57 11.69 -1.55
CA PHE A 166 -0.50 12.10 -0.66
C PHE A 166 -1.86 12.12 -1.38
N SER A 167 -2.84 11.42 -0.83
CA SER A 167 -4.22 11.38 -1.32
C SER A 167 -5.13 12.30 -0.50
N LYS A 168 -5.52 13.44 -1.10
CA LYS A 168 -6.36 14.48 -0.47
C LYS A 168 -7.86 14.29 -0.67
N VAL A 169 -8.28 13.64 -1.77
CA VAL A 169 -9.69 13.67 -2.25
C VAL A 169 -10.56 12.72 -1.44
N ARG A 170 -11.50 13.23 -0.63
CA ARG A 170 -12.40 12.40 0.20
C ARG A 170 -13.69 12.07 -0.54
N TYR A 171 -14.08 10.79 -0.55
CA TYR A 171 -15.40 10.33 -1.05
C TYR A 171 -16.52 10.44 0.01
N ARG A 172 -16.19 10.30 1.30
CA ARG A 172 -17.17 10.30 2.41
C ARG A 172 -17.78 11.67 2.74
N THR A 173 -17.60 12.66 1.87
CA THR A 173 -18.24 13.96 1.97
C THR A 173 -18.78 14.28 0.58
N PRO A 174 -20.08 14.05 0.29
CA PRO A 174 -20.66 14.60 -0.93
C PRO A 174 -20.51 16.12 -0.82
N ASN A 175 -20.10 16.76 -1.92
CA ASN A 175 -19.98 18.21 -2.07
C ASN A 175 -20.96 18.96 -1.15
N ARG A 176 -20.46 19.67 -0.13
CA ARG A 176 -21.19 20.86 0.31
C ARG A 176 -21.04 21.84 -0.85
N PRO A 177 -22.13 22.27 -1.52
CA PRO A 177 -22.01 23.29 -2.54
C PRO A 177 -21.33 24.51 -1.91
N ASN A 178 -20.36 25.04 -2.65
CA ASN A 178 -19.62 26.23 -2.27
C ASN A 178 -20.64 27.38 -2.20
N THR A 179 -21.21 27.64 -1.02
CA THR A 179 -22.02 28.83 -0.80
C THR A 179 -21.07 30.00 -0.79
N GLY A 180 -20.73 30.48 -1.99
CA GLY A 180 -20.13 31.78 -2.19
C GLY A 180 -20.94 32.77 -1.37
N THR A 181 -20.28 33.36 -0.38
CA THR A 181 -20.89 34.39 0.46
C THR A 181 -21.19 35.56 -0.45
N VAL A 182 -22.47 35.76 -0.75
CA VAL A 182 -22.99 37.00 -1.32
C VAL A 182 -22.65 38.10 -0.32
N LYS A 183 -21.76 39.00 -0.72
CA LYS A 183 -21.62 40.30 -0.04
C LYS A 183 -22.69 41.22 -0.62
N TRP A 184 -23.60 41.66 0.24
CA TRP A 184 -24.37 42.89 0.05
C TRP A 184 -23.51 44.07 0.47
#